data_AF-A0A7M1B1K8-F1
#
_entry.id   AF-A0A7M1B1K8-F1
#
_cell.length_a   1.000
_cell.length_b   1.000
_cell.length_c   1.000
_cell.angle_alpha   90.00
_cell.angle_beta   90.00
_cell.angle_gamma   90.00
#
_symmetry.space_group_name_H-M   'P 1'
#
loop_
_entity.id
_entity.type
_entity.pdbx_description
1 polymer ?
#
loop_
_entity_poly.entity_id
_entity_poly.type
_entity_poly.pdbx_seq_one_letter_code
_entity_poly.pdbx_strand_id
1 'polypeptide(L)'
;MEKLIQNETDKLISDWKNRKDNLDGLIYLMFTKENDKVIPLYIGKTETIGKGDRNLSVNIKNLHTDFSKFARWGDGYSYHIGDLSAVVLTDHQENKINKKYTDWATSLFQKFPTNSPKLKQEVYFWTKAWGKDDIGIWNDFGKTRLTFLEYLMIGVASSVFPKALLNREGQNRG
;
A
#
# COMPACT_ATOMS: atom_id res chain seq x y z
N MET A 1 -12.05 -3.37 2.44
CA MET A 1 -10.75 -3.24 1.72
C MET A 1 -10.59 -4.36 0.71
N GLU A 2 -10.91 -5.60 1.08
CA GLU A 2 -10.54 -6.78 0.29
C GLU A 2 -11.15 -6.79 -1.11
N LYS A 3 -12.47 -6.58 -1.19
CA LYS A 3 -13.21 -6.58 -2.46
C LYS A 3 -12.66 -5.57 -3.48
N LEU A 4 -12.19 -4.40 -3.01
CA LEU A 4 -11.60 -3.39 -3.89
C LEU A 4 -10.25 -3.87 -4.44
N ILE A 5 -9.38 -4.42 -3.60
CA ILE A 5 -8.09 -4.98 -4.02
C ILE A 5 -8.30 -6.14 -5.00
N GLN A 6 -9.25 -7.04 -4.72
CA GLN A 6 -9.59 -8.16 -5.60
C GLN A 6 -10.05 -7.66 -6.97
N ASN A 7 -11.01 -6.73 -7.01
CA ASN A 7 -11.52 -6.18 -8.26
C ASN A 7 -10.42 -5.52 -9.11
N GLU A 8 -9.54 -4.71 -8.51
CA GLU A 8 -8.45 -4.07 -9.25
C GLU A 8 -7.39 -5.10 -9.69
N THR A 9 -7.10 -6.09 -8.84
CA THR A 9 -6.18 -7.18 -9.17
C THR A 9 -6.69 -8.07 -10.31
N ASP A 10 -8.00 -8.33 -10.36
CA ASP A 10 -8.62 -9.13 -11.42
C ASP A 10 -8.42 -8.47 -12.80
N LYS A 11 -8.37 -7.13 -12.86
CA LYS A 11 -8.00 -6.39 -14.08
C LYS A 11 -6.56 -6.70 -14.50
N LEU A 12 -5.61 -6.66 -13.55
CA LEU A 12 -4.19 -6.98 -13.82
C LEU A 12 -4.02 -8.42 -14.30
N ILE A 13 -4.68 -9.36 -13.63
CA ILE A 13 -4.63 -10.78 -13.99
C ILE A 13 -5.20 -11.00 -15.39
N SER A 14 -6.34 -10.37 -15.70
CA SER A 14 -6.94 -10.44 -17.04
C SER A 14 -6.03 -9.84 -18.11
N ASP A 15 -5.44 -8.67 -17.87
CA ASP A 15 -4.50 -8.02 -18.79
C ASP A 15 -3.27 -8.89 -19.06
N TRP A 16 -2.67 -9.46 -18.01
CA TRP A 16 -1.52 -10.36 -18.09
C TRP A 16 -1.85 -11.67 -18.81
N LYS A 17 -2.96 -12.33 -18.46
CA LYS A 17 -3.41 -13.59 -19.12
C LYS A 17 -3.62 -13.40 -20.62
N ASN A 18 -4.14 -12.24 -21.01
CA ASN A 18 -4.40 -11.89 -22.40
C ASN A 18 -3.17 -11.27 -23.12
N ARG A 19 -2.00 -11.19 -22.45
CA ARG A 19 -0.75 -10.61 -22.99
C ARG A 19 -0.93 -9.21 -23.57
N LYS A 20 -1.79 -8.42 -22.94
CA LYS A 20 -2.12 -7.06 -23.39
C LYS A 20 -1.10 -6.03 -22.95
N ASP A 21 -0.45 -6.26 -21.81
CA ASP A 21 0.61 -5.41 -21.24
C ASP A 21 0.21 -3.93 -21.14
N ASN A 22 -1.05 -3.66 -20.76
CA ASN A 22 -1.55 -2.30 -20.60
C ASN A 22 -1.48 -1.81 -19.15
N LEU A 23 -1.46 -2.72 -18.18
CA LEU A 23 -1.50 -2.38 -16.75
C LEU A 23 -0.17 -2.70 -16.05
N ASP A 24 0.47 -1.65 -15.54
CA ASP A 24 1.79 -1.72 -14.89
C ASP A 24 1.68 -2.40 -13.51
N GLY A 25 0.56 -2.19 -12.79
CA GLY A 25 0.35 -2.72 -11.44
C GLY A 25 -0.77 -2.01 -10.69
N LEU A 26 -0.74 -2.06 -9.36
CA LEU A 26 -1.63 -1.28 -8.49
C LEU A 26 -0.88 -0.11 -7.85
N ILE A 27 -1.53 1.04 -7.77
CA ILE A 27 -1.23 2.10 -6.81
C ILE A 27 -2.24 2.02 -5.67
N TYR A 28 -1.81 2.20 -4.43
CA TYR A 28 -2.69 2.21 -3.26
C TYR A 28 -2.35 3.31 -2.27
N LEU A 29 -3.35 3.71 -1.51
CA LEU A 29 -3.31 4.77 -0.51
C LEU A 29 -4.06 4.33 0.75
N MET A 30 -3.37 4.38 1.89
CA MET A 30 -3.98 4.40 3.22
C MET A 30 -4.13 5.85 3.67
N PHE A 31 -5.29 6.23 4.19
CA PHE A 31 -5.59 7.62 4.51
C PHE A 31 -6.62 7.76 5.63
N THR A 32 -6.69 8.94 6.23
CA THR A 32 -7.79 9.37 7.11
C THR A 32 -8.60 10.47 6.43
N LYS A 33 -9.78 10.77 6.98
CA LYS A 33 -10.61 11.88 6.53
C LYS A 33 -10.79 12.88 7.66
N GLU A 34 -10.51 14.14 7.38
CA GLU A 34 -10.73 15.26 8.32
C GLU A 34 -11.42 16.40 7.58
N ASN A 35 -12.63 16.79 7.99
CA ASN A 35 -13.41 17.87 7.36
C ASN A 35 -13.46 17.75 5.82
N ASP A 36 -13.84 16.58 5.32
CA ASP A 36 -13.87 16.20 3.89
C ASP A 36 -12.52 16.23 3.15
N LYS A 37 -11.41 16.44 3.85
CA LYS A 37 -10.06 16.34 3.28
C LYS A 37 -9.52 14.93 3.44
N VAL A 38 -8.89 14.43 2.39
CA VAL A 38 -8.12 13.19 2.42
C VAL A 38 -6.72 13.49 2.93
N ILE A 39 -6.34 12.89 4.06
CA ILE A 39 -5.00 12.99 4.63
C ILE A 39 -4.26 11.68 4.38
N PRO A 40 -3.27 11.66 3.47
CA PRO A 40 -2.52 10.46 3.16
C PRO A 40 -1.67 10.02 4.35
N LEU A 41 -1.79 8.75 4.73
CA LEU A 41 -0.96 8.11 5.74
C LEU A 41 0.12 7.25 5.10
N TYR A 42 -0.18 6.53 4.03
CA TYR A 42 0.83 5.74 3.31
C TYR A 42 0.44 5.54 1.86
N ILE A 43 1.39 5.74 0.96
CA ILE A 43 1.25 5.52 -0.48
C ILE A 43 2.21 4.39 -0.86
N GLY A 44 1.77 3.47 -1.70
CA GLY A 44 2.68 2.48 -2.25
C GLY A 44 2.13 1.81 -3.50
N LYS A 45 2.96 0.95 -4.09
CA LYS A 45 2.57 0.17 -5.27
C LYS A 45 2.83 -1.33 -5.14
N THR A 46 2.25 -2.08 -6.07
CA THR A 46 2.74 -3.41 -6.41
C THR A 46 2.68 -3.61 -7.92
N GLU A 47 3.70 -4.21 -8.50
CA GLU A 47 3.80 -4.43 -9.94
C GLU A 47 2.98 -5.64 -10.38
N THR A 48 2.48 -5.62 -11.62
CA THR A 48 1.87 -6.79 -12.28
C THR A 48 2.89 -7.91 -12.46
N ILE A 49 4.13 -7.55 -12.81
CA ILE A 49 5.21 -8.50 -13.14
C ILE A 49 6.15 -8.65 -11.94
N GLY A 50 6.44 -9.90 -11.57
CA GLY A 50 7.39 -10.27 -10.52
C GLY A 50 8.83 -10.40 -11.01
N LYS A 51 9.70 -10.96 -10.15
CA LYS A 51 11.10 -11.26 -10.51
C LYS A 51 11.18 -12.43 -11.51
N GLY A 52 12.09 -12.34 -12.47
CA GLY A 52 12.35 -13.39 -13.49
C GLY A 52 11.58 -13.17 -14.80
N ASP A 53 11.33 -14.26 -15.54
CA ASP A 53 10.75 -14.22 -16.90
C ASP A 53 9.25 -13.89 -16.91
N ARG A 54 8.92 -12.61 -16.74
CA ARG A 54 7.56 -12.05 -16.94
C ARG A 54 6.44 -12.76 -16.14
N ASN A 55 6.81 -13.40 -15.04
CA ASN A 55 5.88 -14.09 -14.16
C ASN A 55 4.93 -13.10 -13.48
N LEU A 56 3.67 -13.49 -13.30
CA LEU A 56 2.74 -12.72 -12.48
C LEU A 56 3.31 -12.54 -11.07
N SER A 57 3.28 -11.31 -10.57
CA SER A 57 3.78 -10.97 -9.24
C SER A 57 3.08 -11.80 -8.16
N VAL A 58 3.87 -12.35 -7.24
CA VAL A 58 3.37 -13.15 -6.11
C VAL A 58 2.43 -12.34 -5.21
N ASN A 59 2.54 -11.01 -5.23
CA ASN A 59 1.71 -10.11 -4.45
C ASN A 59 0.28 -10.00 -4.98
N ILE A 60 0.03 -10.39 -6.23
CA ILE A 60 -1.30 -10.30 -6.86
C ILE A 60 -1.85 -11.66 -7.27
N LYS A 61 -1.13 -12.75 -6.95
CA LYS A 61 -1.52 -14.11 -7.27
C LYS A 61 -2.45 -14.67 -6.19
N ASN A 62 -3.54 -15.32 -6.60
CA ASN A 62 -4.47 -16.06 -5.72
C ASN A 62 -5.12 -15.24 -4.59
N LEU A 63 -5.36 -13.94 -4.81
CA LEU A 63 -5.90 -13.04 -3.78
C LEU A 63 -7.37 -13.30 -3.37
N HIS A 64 -8.03 -14.27 -4.01
CA HIS A 64 -9.36 -14.74 -3.62
C HIS A 64 -9.32 -15.83 -2.54
N THR A 65 -8.14 -16.44 -2.33
CA THR A 65 -7.97 -17.59 -1.42
C THR A 65 -6.77 -17.46 -0.48
N ASP A 66 -5.80 -16.58 -0.79
CA ASP A 66 -4.60 -16.35 0.00
C ASP A 66 -4.42 -14.85 0.28
N PHE A 67 -4.64 -14.46 1.53
CA PHE A 67 -4.45 -13.09 2.00
C PHE A 67 -3.07 -12.84 2.62
N SER A 68 -2.15 -13.82 2.60
CA SER A 68 -0.83 -13.68 3.23
C SER A 68 0.06 -12.59 2.62
N LYS A 69 -0.15 -12.26 1.34
CA LYS A 69 0.65 -11.27 0.59
C LYS A 69 -0.19 -10.08 0.16
N PHE A 70 -1.42 -10.34 -0.28
CA PHE A 70 -2.50 -9.40 -0.56
C PHE A 70 -2.10 -8.00 -1.04
N ALA A 71 -1.55 -7.91 -2.25
CA ALA A 71 -1.08 -6.65 -2.85
C ALA A 71 -0.10 -5.86 -1.96
N ARG A 72 0.77 -6.58 -1.23
CA ARG A 72 1.69 -6.10 -0.19
C ARG A 72 1.06 -5.86 1.20
N TRP A 73 -0.26 -5.94 1.31
CA TRP A 73 -1.03 -5.71 2.54
C TRP A 73 -1.34 -6.95 3.35
N GLY A 74 -0.83 -8.12 2.97
CA GLY A 74 -1.19 -9.37 3.64
C GLY A 74 -0.76 -9.48 5.11
N ASP A 75 -1.31 -10.50 5.78
CA ASP A 75 -1.05 -10.83 7.18
C ASP A 75 0.21 -11.69 7.40
N GLY A 76 0.89 -12.08 6.32
CA GLY A 76 2.19 -12.74 6.40
C GLY A 76 3.29 -11.78 6.87
N TYR A 77 4.31 -12.32 7.55
CA TYR A 77 5.50 -11.54 7.87
C TYR A 77 6.17 -11.00 6.58
N SER A 78 6.76 -9.80 6.68
CA SER A 78 7.28 -8.98 5.57
C SER A 78 6.22 -8.28 4.70
N TYR A 79 4.95 -8.27 5.14
CA TYR A 79 3.83 -7.55 4.52
C TYR A 79 3.21 -6.55 5.50
N HIS A 80 2.47 -5.55 5.00
CA HIS A 80 2.08 -4.39 5.82
C HIS A 80 1.24 -4.76 7.04
N ILE A 81 0.22 -5.62 6.89
CA ILE A 81 -0.62 -6.01 8.04
C ILE A 81 0.13 -6.98 8.94
N GLY A 82 0.84 -7.97 8.39
CA GLY A 82 1.56 -8.96 9.20
C GLY A 82 2.71 -8.37 10.04
N ASP A 83 3.52 -7.48 9.46
CA ASP A 83 4.57 -6.81 10.23
C ASP A 83 3.99 -5.80 11.23
N LEU A 84 2.85 -5.15 10.92
CA LEU A 84 2.16 -4.26 11.84
C LEU A 84 1.54 -5.04 13.01
N SER A 85 0.91 -6.19 12.76
CA SER A 85 0.32 -7.03 13.81
C SER A 85 1.39 -7.54 14.77
N ALA A 86 2.59 -7.86 14.26
CA ALA A 86 3.73 -8.26 15.08
C ALA A 86 4.17 -7.19 16.09
N VAL A 87 3.97 -5.91 15.77
CA VAL A 87 4.25 -4.79 16.70
C VAL A 87 3.06 -4.50 17.62
N VAL A 88 1.84 -4.70 17.14
CA VAL A 88 0.61 -4.27 17.81
C VAL A 88 0.08 -5.29 18.82
N LEU A 89 0.21 -6.60 18.55
CA LEU A 89 -0.31 -7.68 19.39
C LEU A 89 0.78 -8.24 20.32
N THR A 90 0.41 -8.84 21.45
CA THR A 90 1.40 -9.33 22.44
C THR A 90 2.00 -10.70 22.13
N ASP A 91 1.40 -11.46 21.21
CA ASP A 91 1.60 -12.90 21.12
C ASP A 91 2.56 -13.32 19.99
N HIS A 92 3.18 -12.36 19.30
CA HIS A 92 4.17 -12.63 18.27
C HIS A 92 5.55 -12.91 18.88
N GLN A 93 6.31 -13.80 18.24
CA GLN A 93 7.70 -14.06 18.60
C GLN A 93 8.56 -12.79 18.41
N GLU A 94 9.48 -12.52 19.33
CA GLU A 94 10.31 -11.32 19.32
C GLU A 94 11.10 -11.15 18.00
N ASN A 95 11.58 -12.25 17.42
CA ASN A 95 12.30 -12.26 16.14
C ASN A 95 11.42 -11.92 14.91
N LYS A 96 10.10 -11.80 15.08
CA LYS A 96 9.15 -11.37 14.05
C LYS A 96 8.77 -9.91 14.16
N ILE A 97 9.11 -9.25 15.28
CA ILE A 97 8.77 -7.85 15.52
C ILE A 97 9.63 -6.95 14.65
N ASN A 98 9.00 -6.31 13.67
CA ASN A 98 9.67 -5.37 12.80
C ASN A 98 9.52 -3.93 13.33
N LYS A 99 10.53 -3.45 14.07
CA LYS A 99 10.54 -2.11 14.69
C LYS A 99 10.28 -0.96 13.71
N LYS A 100 10.43 -1.16 12.39
CA LYS A 100 10.07 -0.13 11.40
C LYS A 100 8.58 0.25 11.45
N TYR A 101 7.70 -0.67 11.88
CA TYR A 101 6.26 -0.43 12.03
C TYR A 101 5.87 0.13 13.39
N THR A 102 6.82 0.40 14.30
CA THR A 102 6.53 1.12 15.55
C THR A 102 5.93 2.50 15.30
N ASP A 103 6.38 3.22 14.27
CA ASP A 103 5.79 4.53 13.90
C ASP A 103 4.36 4.38 13.41
N TRP A 104 4.06 3.32 12.65
CA TRP A 104 2.69 3.03 12.23
C TRP A 104 1.82 2.71 13.43
N ALA A 105 2.29 1.85 14.34
CA ALA A 105 1.57 1.50 15.56
C ALA A 105 1.30 2.75 16.42
N THR A 106 2.30 3.61 16.56
CA THR A 106 2.22 4.91 17.26
C THR A 106 1.23 5.86 16.62
N SER A 107 1.19 5.93 15.28
CA SER A 107 0.29 6.80 14.55
C SER A 107 -1.16 6.30 14.59
N LEU A 108 -1.37 5.00 14.43
CA LEU A 108 -2.68 4.41 14.17
C LEU A 108 -3.44 4.01 15.43
N PHE A 109 -2.79 3.53 16.49
CA PHE A 109 -3.45 2.90 17.64
C PHE A 109 -3.36 3.72 18.92
N GLN A 110 -4.42 3.66 19.74
CA GLN A 110 -4.47 4.33 21.04
C GLN A 110 -3.41 3.78 22.01
N LYS A 111 -3.16 2.47 21.96
CA LYS A 111 -2.16 1.76 22.77
C LYS A 111 -1.67 0.52 22.01
N PHE A 112 -0.39 0.20 22.17
CA PHE A 112 0.25 -1.03 21.72
C PHE A 112 1.53 -1.29 22.57
N PRO A 113 1.99 -2.54 22.73
CA PRO A 113 1.30 -3.76 22.32
C PRO A 113 0.06 -4.06 23.18
N THR A 114 -0.95 -4.74 22.62
CA THR A 114 -2.19 -5.11 23.29
C THR A 114 -2.95 -6.21 22.55
N ASN A 115 -3.75 -7.00 23.27
CA ASN A 115 -4.67 -7.99 22.70
C ASN A 115 -6.03 -7.41 22.27
N SER A 116 -6.23 -6.10 22.45
CA SER A 116 -7.47 -5.43 22.05
C SER A 116 -7.16 -4.09 21.39
N PRO A 117 -6.49 -4.10 20.22
CA PRO A 117 -6.06 -2.87 19.56
C PRO A 117 -7.24 -2.01 19.15
N LYS A 118 -7.16 -0.71 19.44
CA LYS A 118 -8.14 0.29 19.04
C LYS A 118 -7.47 1.37 18.22
N LEU A 119 -8.00 1.64 17.04
CA LEU A 119 -7.54 2.76 16.22
C LEU A 119 -7.85 4.09 16.91
N LYS A 120 -6.99 5.10 16.70
CA LYS A 120 -7.23 6.46 17.16
C LYS A 120 -8.39 7.13 16.40
N GLN A 121 -8.54 6.75 15.14
CA GLN A 121 -9.57 7.23 14.24
C GLN A 121 -9.78 6.22 13.09
N GLU A 122 -10.84 6.40 12.31
CA GLU A 122 -11.10 5.55 11.16
C GLU A 122 -10.02 5.71 10.09
N VAL A 123 -9.55 4.57 9.58
CA VAL A 123 -8.54 4.50 8.52
C VAL A 123 -9.17 3.90 7.29
N TYR A 124 -8.98 4.56 6.17
CA TYR A 124 -9.53 4.17 4.88
C TYR A 124 -8.43 3.67 3.95
N PHE A 125 -8.86 2.91 2.95
CA PHE A 125 -7.99 2.33 1.94
C PHE A 125 -8.57 2.59 0.54
N TRP A 126 -7.71 3.01 -0.38
CA TRP A 126 -8.02 3.16 -1.79
C TRP A 126 -6.94 2.50 -2.63
N THR A 127 -7.31 1.97 -3.80
CA THR A 127 -6.39 1.40 -4.77
C THR A 127 -6.97 1.50 -6.17
N LYS A 128 -6.09 1.49 -7.17
CA LYS A 128 -6.44 1.49 -8.58
C LYS A 128 -5.40 0.70 -9.39
N ALA A 129 -5.88 -0.12 -10.31
CA ALA A 129 -5.04 -0.68 -11.38
C ALA A 129 -4.58 0.44 -12.31
N TRP A 130 -3.26 0.58 -12.44
CA TRP A 130 -2.65 1.69 -13.14
C TRP A 130 -2.22 1.29 -14.55
N GLY A 131 -2.74 2.01 -15.54
CA GLY A 131 -2.46 1.79 -16.95
C GLY A 131 -1.39 2.71 -17.52
N LYS A 132 -0.75 2.28 -18.61
CA LYS A 132 0.25 3.06 -19.35
C LYS A 132 -0.28 4.41 -19.89
N ASP A 133 -1.59 4.51 -20.05
CA ASP A 133 -2.27 5.69 -20.58
C ASP A 133 -2.91 6.55 -19.48
N ASP A 134 -2.79 6.14 -18.21
CA ASP A 134 -3.29 6.92 -17.08
C ASP A 134 -2.45 8.19 -16.87
N ILE A 135 -3.14 9.27 -16.49
CA ILE A 135 -2.55 10.55 -16.12
C ILE A 135 -2.50 10.64 -14.60
N GLY A 136 -1.34 11.02 -14.07
CA GLY A 136 -1.11 11.17 -12.63
C GLY A 136 -1.72 12.43 -12.03
N ILE A 137 -1.29 12.77 -10.82
CA ILE A 137 -1.81 13.94 -10.08
C ILE A 137 -1.41 15.30 -10.68
N TRP A 138 -0.52 15.32 -11.68
CA TRP A 138 -0.18 16.49 -12.48
C TRP A 138 -0.40 16.20 -13.96
N ASN A 139 -1.42 16.85 -14.53
CA ASN A 139 -1.79 16.67 -15.93
C ASN A 139 -0.67 17.12 -16.90
N ASP A 140 0.17 18.08 -16.49
CA ASP A 140 1.26 18.62 -17.33
C ASP A 140 2.35 17.58 -17.64
N PHE A 141 2.49 16.55 -16.80
CA PHE A 141 3.38 15.41 -17.09
C PHE A 141 2.76 14.39 -18.05
N GLY A 142 1.46 14.52 -18.36
CA GLY A 142 0.74 13.59 -19.21
C GLY A 142 0.72 12.16 -18.65
N LYS A 143 0.88 11.19 -19.55
CA LYS A 143 0.87 9.76 -19.20
C LYS A 143 1.98 9.46 -18.20
N THR A 144 1.60 8.93 -17.04
CA THR A 144 2.50 8.76 -15.89
C THR A 144 2.71 7.28 -15.63
N ARG A 145 3.96 6.81 -15.65
CA ARG A 145 4.28 5.41 -15.28
C ARG A 145 4.03 5.16 -13.80
N LEU A 146 3.58 3.96 -13.43
CA LEU A 146 3.23 3.62 -12.04
C LEU A 146 4.36 3.95 -11.04
N THR A 147 5.60 3.58 -11.35
CA THR A 147 6.74 3.90 -10.48
C THR A 147 6.93 5.41 -10.30
N PHE A 148 6.78 6.19 -11.37
CA PHE A 148 6.91 7.65 -11.27
C PHE A 148 5.73 8.27 -10.51
N LEU A 149 4.51 7.76 -10.70
CA LEU A 149 3.33 8.17 -9.94
C LEU A 149 3.53 8.00 -8.43
N GLU A 150 4.04 6.85 -7.99
CA GLU A 150 4.27 6.58 -6.56
C GLU A 150 5.18 7.64 -5.94
N TYR A 151 6.34 7.91 -6.56
CA TYR A 151 7.26 8.95 -6.09
C TYR A 151 6.63 10.34 -6.10
N LEU A 152 5.87 10.67 -7.16
CA LEU A 152 5.19 11.95 -7.28
C LEU A 152 4.17 12.15 -6.15
N MET A 153 3.33 11.16 -5.89
CA MET A 153 2.34 11.21 -4.82
C MET A 153 2.99 11.29 -3.44
N ILE A 154 4.07 10.52 -3.18
CA ILE A 154 4.84 10.60 -1.93
C ILE A 154 5.47 11.98 -1.76
N GLY A 155 6.05 12.56 -2.83
CA GLY A 155 6.66 13.89 -2.79
C GLY A 155 5.66 14.98 -2.42
N VAL A 156 4.46 14.96 -3.00
CA VAL A 156 3.38 15.89 -2.63
C VAL A 156 2.91 15.67 -1.20
N ALA A 157 2.60 14.42 -0.86
CA ALA A 157 2.06 14.09 0.44
C ALA A 157 3.05 14.45 1.56
N SER A 158 4.35 14.24 1.35
CA SER A 158 5.39 14.60 2.33
C SER A 158 5.55 16.12 2.47
N SER A 159 5.35 16.87 1.39
CA SER A 159 5.40 18.35 1.43
C SER A 159 4.19 18.95 2.13
N VAL A 160 2.98 18.43 1.87
CA VAL A 160 1.72 18.98 2.40
C VAL A 160 1.38 18.41 3.79
N PHE A 161 1.74 17.15 4.06
CA PHE A 161 1.40 16.41 5.29
C PHE A 161 2.63 15.77 5.96
N PRO A 162 3.69 16.55 6.26
CA PRO A 162 4.98 16.01 6.73
C PRO A 162 4.90 15.24 8.05
N LYS A 163 3.88 15.51 8.88
CA LYS A 163 3.68 14.85 10.18
C LYS A 163 2.75 13.63 10.13
N ALA A 164 2.01 13.46 9.04
CA ALA A 164 1.03 12.38 8.92
C ALA A 164 1.55 11.22 8.05
N LEU A 165 2.37 11.51 7.05
CA LEU A 165 2.84 10.51 6.10
C LEU A 165 3.86 9.54 6.72
N LEU A 166 3.57 8.25 6.60
CA LEU A 166 4.34 7.13 7.17
C LEU A 166 5.32 6.49 6.17
N ASN A 167 5.34 6.96 4.91
CA ASN A 167 6.40 6.61 3.95
C ASN A 167 7.74 7.11 4.48
N ARG A 168 8.70 6.21 4.72
CA ARG A 168 10.07 6.59 5.08
C ARG A 168 10.99 6.80 3.89
N GLU A 169 10.66 6.20 2.75
CA GLU A 169 11.36 6.38 1.47
C GLU A 169 10.78 7.58 0.73
N GLY A 170 11.64 8.40 0.11
CA GLY A 170 11.23 9.59 -0.65
C GLY A 170 10.92 10.84 0.17
N GLN A 171 11.09 10.82 1.49
CA GLN A 171 11.06 12.05 2.30
C GLN A 171 12.38 12.83 2.11
N ASN A 172 12.29 14.13 1.84
CA ASN A 172 13.46 15.01 1.96
C ASN A 172 13.97 14.90 3.40
N ARG A 173 15.21 14.44 3.57
CA ARG A 173 15.90 14.49 4.85
C ARG A 173 16.15 15.96 5.16
N GLY A 174 15.25 16.56 5.94
CA GLY A 174 15.47 17.86 6.57
C GLY A 174 16.58 17.79 7.60
#